data_AF-A0A7Y7M5L6-F1
#
_entry.id   AF-A0A7Y7M5L6-F1
#
_cell.length_a   1.000
_cell.length_b   1.000
_cell.length_c   1.000
_cell.angle_alpha   90.00
_cell.angle_beta   90.00
_cell.angle_gamma   90.00
#
_symmetry.space_group_name_H-M   'P 1'
#
loop_
_entity.id
_entity.type
_entity.pdbx_description
1 polymer ?
#
loop_
_entity_poly.entity_id
_entity_poly.type
_entity_poly.pdbx_seq_one_letter_code
_entity_poly.pdbx_strand_id
1 'polypeptide(L)' 'MPDAAPRTGFYPGTFDPVTNGHLDIIERAARLVDRLIVGVGENAGKQPLMPVDERIACLQAETAPVARRAGIAIGVVGF' A
#
# COMPACT_ATOMS: atom_id res chain seq x y z
N MET A 1 23.39 -7.44 15.33
CA MET A 1 23.03 -8.28 14.18
C MET A 1 23.82 -7.75 12.99
N PRO A 2 24.56 -8.58 12.24
CA PRO A 2 25.13 -8.12 10.98
C PRO A 2 24.00 -7.59 10.08
N ASP A 3 24.32 -6.57 9.30
CA ASP A 3 23.39 -5.78 8.47
C ASP A 3 22.58 -6.71 7.55
N ALA A 4 21.36 -7.06 7.96
CA ALA A 4 20.48 -7.93 7.18
C ALA A 4 19.95 -7.14 5.99
N ALA A 5 19.89 -7.77 4.81
CA ALA A 5 19.38 -7.12 3.59
C ALA A 5 18.01 -6.45 3.85
N PRO A 6 17.75 -5.27 3.27
CA PRO A 6 16.53 -4.52 3.52
C PRO A 6 15.29 -5.33 3.15
N ARG A 7 14.33 -5.40 4.07
CA ARG A 7 13.09 -6.17 3.94
C ARG A 7 12.06 -5.32 3.20
N THR A 8 11.54 -5.86 2.10
CA THR A 8 10.43 -5.25 1.36
C THR A 8 9.15 -6.04 1.59
N GLY A 9 8.11 -5.37 2.10
CA GLY A 9 6.76 -5.92 2.18
C GLY A 9 5.96 -5.62 0.92
N PHE A 10 5.08 -6.54 0.53
CA PHE A 10 4.12 -6.34 -0.55
C PHE A 10 2.71 -6.63 -0.05
N TYR A 11 1.81 -5.65 -0.18
CA TYR A 11 0.41 -5.75 0.23
C TYR A 11 -0.51 -5.53 -0.97
N PRO A 12 -0.88 -6.61 -1.69
CA PRO A 12 -1.77 -6.53 -2.83
C PRO A 12 -3.24 -6.48 -2.42
N GLY A 13 -4.06 -5.77 -3.20
CA GLY A 13 -5.50 -5.73 -3.02
C GLY A 13 -6.21 -4.96 -4.13
N THR A 14 -7.53 -5.09 -4.20
CA THR A 14 -8.33 -4.26 -5.12
C THR A 14 -8.45 -2.82 -4.60
N PHE A 15 -8.63 -2.63 -3.29
CA PHE A 15 -8.76 -1.29 -2.69
C PHE A 15 -9.84 -0.42 -3.34
N ASP A 16 -11.04 -1.00 -3.52
CA ASP A 16 -12.17 -0.38 -4.20
C ASP A 16 -13.38 -0.23 -3.26
N PRO A 17 -13.43 0.83 -2.42
CA PRO A 17 -12.36 1.80 -2.15
C PRO A 17 -11.38 1.32 -1.07
N VAL A 18 -10.32 2.09 -0.82
CA VAL A 18 -9.51 1.95 0.39
C VAL A 18 -10.38 2.19 1.64
N THR A 19 -10.08 1.50 2.74
CA THR A 19 -10.87 1.56 3.98
C THR A 19 -9.93 1.77 5.16
N ASN A 20 -10.46 2.20 6.31
CA ASN A 20 -9.67 2.32 7.54
C ASN A 20 -9.05 0.99 7.99
N GLY A 21 -9.68 -0.15 7.68
CA GLY A 21 -9.10 -1.46 7.92
C GLY A 21 -7.84 -1.71 7.08
N HIS A 22 -7.86 -1.29 5.80
CA HIS A 22 -6.68 -1.35 4.95
C HIS A 22 -5.54 -0.45 5.50
N LEU A 23 -5.88 0.75 5.98
CA LEU A 23 -4.90 1.67 6.56
C LEU A 23 -4.27 1.14 7.85
N ASP A 24 -5.05 0.48 8.72
CA ASP A 24 -4.51 -0.19 9.92
C ASP A 24 -3.47 -1.25 9.55
N ILE A 25 -3.77 -2.09 8.55
CA ILE A 25 -2.84 -3.13 8.08
C ILE A 25 -1.58 -2.51 7.48
N ILE A 26 -1.72 -1.46 6.68
CA ILE A 26 -0.58 -0.73 6.10
C ILE A 26 0.31 -0.14 7.21
N GLU A 27 -0.29 0.48 8.23
CA GLU A 27 0.46 1.06 9.34
C GLU A 27 1.20 0.00 10.16
N ARG A 28 0.58 -1.15 10.40
CA ARG A 28 1.21 -2.27 11.10
C ARG A 28 2.33 -2.89 10.28
N ALA A 29 2.12 -3.10 8.98
CA ALA A 29 3.13 -3.63 8.08
C ALA A 29 4.34 -2.69 7.97
N ALA A 30 4.12 -1.37 7.91
CA ALA A 30 5.18 -0.38 7.83
C ALA A 30 6.16 -0.39 9.02
N ARG A 31 5.79 -0.97 10.16
CA ARG A 31 6.66 -1.13 11.33
C ARG A 31 7.51 -2.41 11.28
N LEU A 32 7.23 -3.31 10.35
CA LEU A 32 7.87 -4.64 10.25
C LEU A 32 8.89 -4.73 9.12
N VAL A 33 8.84 -3.80 8.16
CA VAL A 33 9.65 -3.81 6.94
C VAL A 33 10.35 -2.48 6.76
N ASP A 34 11.42 -2.48 5.98
CA ASP A 34 12.21 -1.29 5.68
C ASP A 34 11.61 -0.51 4.48
N ARG A 35 10.81 -1.20 3.66
CA ARG A 35 10.01 -0.64 2.55
C ARG A 35 8.70 -1.40 2.40
N LEU A 36 7.60 -0.69 2.13
CA LEU A 36 6.30 -1.31 1.81
C LEU A 36 5.85 -0.92 0.40
N ILE A 37 5.34 -1.89 -0.35
CA ILE A 37 4.67 -1.66 -1.64
C ILE A 37 3.21 -2.09 -1.51
N VAL A 38 2.28 -1.18 -1.80
CA VAL A 38 0.85 -1.45 -1.90
C VAL A 38 0.51 -1.65 -3.37
N GLY A 39 0.09 -2.87 -3.73
CA GLY A 39 -0.21 -3.23 -5.11
C GLY A 39 -1.71 -3.16 -5.38
N VAL A 40 -2.13 -2.33 -6.35
CA VAL A 40 -3.54 -2.17 -6.76
C VAL A 40 -3.82 -3.06 -7.96
N GLY A 41 -4.60 -4.12 -7.75
CA GLY A 41 -4.94 -5.06 -8.81
C GLY A 41 -6.00 -4.52 -9.78
N GLU A 42 -5.75 -4.67 -11.08
CA GLU A 42 -6.71 -4.46 -12.17
C GLU A 42 -7.45 -5.76 -12.49
N ASN A 43 -8.38 -6.19 -11.64
CA ASN A 43 -9.18 -7.37 -11.94
C ASN A 43 -10.20 -7.06 -13.06
N ALA A 44 -9.83 -7.30 -14.32
CA ALA A 44 -10.68 -7.07 -15.51
C ALA A 44 -12.05 -7.79 -15.48
N GLY A 45 -12.19 -8.85 -14.67
CA GLY A 45 -13.45 -9.58 -14.50
C GLY A 45 -14.43 -8.99 -13.46
N LYS A 46 -14.06 -7.92 -12.76
CA LYS A 46 -14.92 -7.25 -11.78
C LYS A 46 -15.14 -5.82 -12.25
N GLN A 47 -16.39 -5.38 -12.35
CA GLN A 47 -16.71 -3.98 -12.62
C GLN A 47 -16.42 -3.17 -11.35
N PRO A 48 -15.30 -2.43 -11.29
CA PRO A 48 -14.93 -1.73 -10.08
C PRO A 48 -15.77 -0.45 -9.93
N LEU A 49 -15.99 -0.02 -8.69
CA LEU A 49 -16.65 1.24 -8.37
C LEU A 49 -15.79 2.43 -8.79
N MET A 50 -14.46 2.27 -8.71
CA MET A 50 -13.47 3.30 -9.06
C MET A 50 -12.46 2.82 -10.12
N PRO A 51 -12.08 3.68 -11.08
CA PRO A 51 -10.94 3.45 -11.96
C PRO A 51 -9.66 3.14 -11.17
N VAL A 52 -8.77 2.34 -11.76
CA VAL A 52 -7.48 1.97 -11.12
C VAL A 52 -6.66 3.19 -10.71
N ASP A 53 -6.58 4.20 -11.59
CA ASP A 53 -5.82 5.42 -11.34
C ASP A 53 -6.37 6.19 -10.13
N GLU A 54 -7.68 6.21 -9.96
CA GLU A 54 -8.33 6.88 -8.81
C GLU A 54 -8.05 6.13 -7.50
N ARG A 55 -8.05 4.79 -7.54
CA ARG A 55 -7.68 3.95 -6.39
C ARG A 55 -6.20 4.13 -6.02
N ILE A 56 -5.31 4.19 -7.00
CA ILE A 56 -3.89 4.47 -6.80
C ILE A 56 -3.70 5.86 -6.19
N ALA A 57 -4.33 6.89 -6.75
CA ALA A 57 -4.22 8.26 -6.25
C ALA A 57 -4.74 8.38 -4.81
N CYS A 58 -5.87 7.72 -4.51
CA CYS A 58 -6.43 7.67 -3.16
C CYS A 58 -5.44 7.00 -2.18
N LEU A 59 -4.91 5.83 -2.53
CA LEU A 59 -3.90 5.15 -1.70
C LEU A 59 -2.63 5.98 -1.52
N GLN A 60 -2.15 6.67 -2.54
CA GLN A 60 -0.98 7.56 -2.41
C GLN A 60 -1.24 8.67 -1.39
N ALA A 61 -2.42 9.30 -1.44
CA ALA A 61 -2.80 10.34 -0.49
C ALA A 61 -2.93 9.78 0.95
N GLU A 62 -3.62 8.66 1.12
CA GLU A 62 -3.88 8.07 2.44
C GLU A 62 -2.63 7.45 3.10
N THR A 63 -1.69 6.93 2.30
CA THR A 63 -0.47 6.31 2.83
C THR A 63 0.67 7.29 3.06
N ALA A 64 0.66 8.49 2.47
CA ALA A 64 1.70 9.50 2.69
C ALA A 64 1.86 9.90 4.18
N PRO A 65 0.78 10.13 4.97
CA PRO A 65 0.89 10.33 6.41
C PRO A 65 1.50 9.14 7.13
N VAL A 66 1.18 7.91 6.73
CA VAL A 66 1.71 6.67 7.34
C VAL A 66 3.22 6.57 7.08
N ALA A 67 3.66 6.79 5.83
CA ALA A 67 5.07 6.78 5.46
C ALA A 67 5.88 7.77 6.30
N ARG A 68 5.36 9.00 6.50
CA ARG A 68 6.00 10.01 7.36
C ARG A 68 6.10 9.58 8.82
N ARG A 69 5.04 8.97 9.38
CA ARG A 69 5.04 8.51 10.79
C ARG A 69 5.95 7.29 11.00
N ALA A 70 5.95 6.35 10.06
CA ALA A 70 6.73 5.12 10.15
C ALA A 70 8.21 5.32 9.77
N GLY A 71 8.54 6.40 9.05
CA GLY A 71 9.91 6.68 8.61
C GLY A 71 10.40 5.74 7.51
N ILE A 72 9.50 5.12 6.75
CA ILE A 72 9.83 4.21 5.65
C ILE A 72 9.22 4.67 4.32
N ALA A 73 9.76 4.18 3.22
CA ALA A 73 9.16 4.39 1.91
C ALA A 73 7.93 3.47 1.73
N ILE A 74 6.78 4.07 1.41
CA ILE A 74 5.58 3.36 0.96
C ILE A 74 5.35 3.70 -0.51
N GLY A 75 5.42 2.70 -1.39
CA GLY A 75 5.11 2.84 -2.81
C GLY A 75 3.73 2.28 -3.13
N VAL A 76 3.02 2.89 -4.09
CA VAL A 76 1.75 2.38 -4.62
C VAL A 76 1.93 2.11 -6.10
N VAL A 77 1.60 0.90 -6.55
CA VAL A 77 1.76 0.47 -7.96
C VAL A 77 0.51 -0.27 -8.44
N GLY A 78 0.10 -0.02 -9.69
CA GLY A 78 -0.89 -0.85 -10.37
C GLY A 78 -0.24 -2.11 -10.94
N PHE A 79 -0.98 -3.23 -10.95
CA PHE A 79 -0.55 -4.49 -11.59
C PHE A 79 -1.72 -5.37 -12.04
#